data_AF-A0A0C3FJT7-F1
#
_entry.id   AF-A0A0C3FJT7-F1
#
_cell.length_a   1.000
_cell.length_b   1.000
_cell.length_c   1.000
_cell.angle_alpha   90.00
_cell.angle_beta   90.00
_cell.angle_gamma   90.00
#
_symmetry.space_group_name_H-M   'P 1'
#
loop_
_entity.id
_entity.type
_entity.pdbx_description
1 polymer ?
#
loop_
_entity_poly.entity_id
_entity_poly.type
_entity_poly.pdbx_seq_one_letter_code
_entity_poly.pdbx_strand_id
1 'polypeptide(L)'
;SSIVVPNDFACHICRKIARKKGIEYIHGRDWSIAPGGHCVLCNHEYCSSHANKRRREGMDVCEISHVAYFRNHKQKPNIYPTVDKYLEATRTS
;
A
#
# COMPACT_ATOMS: atom_id res chain seq x y z
N SER A 1 -10.54 -18.39 -17.06
CA SER A 1 -10.25 -17.05 -17.62
C SER A 1 -9.32 -16.32 -16.67
N SER A 2 -8.09 -16.03 -17.12
CA SER A 2 -7.14 -15.26 -16.32
C SER A 2 -7.47 -13.78 -16.50
N ILE A 3 -7.98 -13.14 -15.44
CA ILE A 3 -8.32 -11.73 -15.46
C ILE A 3 -7.02 -10.93 -15.52
N VAL A 4 -6.84 -10.17 -16.59
CA VAL A 4 -5.73 -9.23 -16.73
C VAL A 4 -6.10 -7.96 -16.00
N VAL A 5 -5.59 -7.82 -14.78
CA VAL A 5 -5.76 -6.59 -14.01
C VAL A 5 -4.79 -5.55 -14.61
N PRO A 6 -5.27 -4.44 -15.21
CA PRO A 6 -4.41 -3.39 -15.73
C PRO A 6 -3.47 -2.87 -14.64
N ASN A 7 -2.23 -2.57 -15.05
CA ASN A 7 -1.18 -2.14 -14.13
C ASN A 7 -1.43 -0.74 -13.56
N ASP A 8 -2.40 -0.01 -14.12
CA ASP A 8 -2.95 1.28 -13.65
C ASP A 8 -3.74 1.18 -12.34
N PHE A 9 -3.80 0.00 -11.70
CA PHE A 9 -4.28 -0.11 -10.33
C PHE A 9 -3.32 0.61 -9.38
N ALA A 10 -3.58 1.90 -9.14
CA ALA A 10 -2.81 2.72 -8.21
C ALA A 10 -2.78 2.10 -6.80
N CYS A 11 -3.85 1.41 -6.35
CA CYS A 11 -3.82 0.76 -5.05
C CYS A 11 -3.29 -0.68 -5.07
N HIS A 12 -2.13 -0.90 -4.44
CA HIS A 12 -1.53 -2.23 -4.33
C HIS A 12 -2.38 -3.24 -3.52
N ILE A 13 -3.20 -2.77 -2.57
CA ILE A 13 -4.10 -3.61 -1.77
C ILE A 13 -5.28 -4.07 -2.62
N CYS A 14 -5.92 -3.15 -3.36
CA CYS A 14 -7.00 -3.51 -4.28
C CYS A 14 -6.50 -4.53 -5.31
N ARG A 15 -5.32 -4.31 -5.91
CA ARG A 15 -4.69 -5.27 -6.83
C ARG A 15 -4.51 -6.65 -6.19
N LYS A 16 -4.07 -6.71 -4.93
CA LYS A 16 -3.89 -7.96 -4.19
C LYS A 16 -5.22 -8.68 -3.95
N ILE A 17 -6.27 -7.95 -3.55
CA ILE A 17 -7.60 -8.51 -3.32
C ILE A 17 -8.21 -8.99 -4.64
N ALA A 18 -8.11 -8.20 -5.70
CA ALA A 18 -8.63 -8.48 -7.03
C ALA A 18 -8.04 -9.79 -7.57
N ARG A 19 -6.71 -9.92 -7.52
CA ARG A 19 -5.99 -11.15 -7.88
C ARG A 19 -6.41 -12.35 -7.04
N LYS A 20 -6.63 -12.18 -5.73
CA LYS A 20 -7.03 -13.27 -4.84
C LYS A 20 -8.47 -13.75 -5.11
N LYS A 21 -9.38 -12.81 -5.39
CA LYS A 21 -10.81 -13.10 -5.59
C LYS A 21 -11.15 -13.43 -7.04
N GLY A 22 -10.24 -13.19 -7.98
CA GLY A 22 -10.54 -13.32 -9.41
C GLY A 22 -11.63 -12.34 -9.83
N ILE A 23 -11.53 -11.08 -9.39
CA ILE A 23 -12.46 -10.01 -9.75
C ILE A 23 -11.70 -8.81 -10.31
N GLU A 24 -12.35 -8.06 -11.19
CA GLU A 24 -11.75 -6.91 -11.87
C GLU A 24 -11.75 -5.65 -11.01
N TYR A 25 -12.71 -5.52 -10.08
CA TYR A 25 -12.92 -4.30 -9.31
C TYR A 25 -13.18 -4.57 -7.82
N ILE A 26 -12.63 -3.69 -6.95
CA ILE A 26 -12.81 -3.76 -5.49
C ILE A 26 -13.81 -2.72 -4.97
N HIS A 27 -13.86 -1.51 -5.53
CA HIS A 27 -14.73 -0.42 -5.07
C HIS A 27 -15.78 0.02 -6.12
N GLY A 28 -16.25 -0.89 -6.97
CA GLY A 28 -17.20 -0.60 -8.06
C GLY A 28 -16.53 -0.53 -9.44
N ARG A 29 -17.31 -0.33 -10.53
CA ARG A 29 -16.80 -0.37 -11.92
C ARG A 29 -15.82 0.75 -12.30
N ASP A 30 -15.55 1.69 -11.40
CA ASP A 30 -14.68 2.82 -11.68
C ASP A 30 -13.23 2.47 -11.35
N TRP A 31 -12.40 2.45 -12.39
CA TRP A 31 -10.96 2.22 -12.28
C TRP A 31 -10.23 3.44 -11.72
N SER A 32 -10.90 4.61 -11.67
CA SER A 32 -10.34 5.91 -11.32
C SER A 32 -10.42 6.20 -9.82
N ILE A 33 -10.18 5.19 -8.98
CA ILE A 33 -9.93 5.50 -7.57
C ILE A 33 -8.55 6.15 -7.52
N ALA A 34 -8.54 7.47 -7.63
CA ALA A 34 -7.35 8.28 -7.53
C ALA A 34 -6.51 7.80 -6.34
N PRO A 35 -5.16 7.72 -6.50
CA PRO A 35 -4.29 7.38 -5.38
C PRO A 35 -4.61 8.33 -4.22
N GLY A 36 -5.06 7.75 -3.11
CA GLY A 36 -5.38 8.47 -1.88
C GLY A 36 -4.13 8.83 -1.09
N GLY A 37 -3.00 8.19 -1.43
CA GLY A 37 -1.69 8.49 -0.87
C GLY A 37 -0.62 7.47 -1.28
N HIS A 38 0.63 7.78 -0.94
CA HIS A 38 1.78 6.90 -1.11
C HIS A 38 2.30 6.46 0.24
N CYS A 39 2.37 5.16 0.50
CA CYS A 39 2.74 4.68 1.82
C CYS A 39 4.25 4.80 2.06
N VAL A 40 4.64 5.59 3.05
CA VAL A 40 6.05 5.80 3.42
C VAL A 40 6.74 4.54 3.98
N LEU A 41 5.97 3.55 4.43
CA LEU A 41 6.50 2.34 5.06
C LEU A 41 6.70 1.16 4.11
N CYS A 42 5.82 0.98 3.12
CA CYS A 42 5.96 -0.11 2.14
C CYS A 42 6.34 0.36 0.74
N ASN A 43 6.37 1.68 0.51
CA ASN A 43 6.65 2.32 -0.76
C ASN A 43 5.69 1.87 -1.88
N HIS A 44 4.39 1.78 -1.55
CA HIS A 44 3.31 1.51 -2.51
C HIS A 44 2.21 2.56 -2.41
N GLU A 45 1.61 2.85 -3.54
CA GLU A 45 0.39 3.64 -3.65
C GLU A 45 -0.82 2.89 -3.07
N TYR A 46 -1.76 3.66 -2.50
CA TYR A 46 -3.00 3.15 -1.95
C TYR A 46 -4.17 4.12 -2.17
N CYS A 47 -5.40 3.60 -2.23
CA CYS A 47 -6.61 4.41 -2.31
C CYS A 47 -7.07 4.87 -0.92
N SER A 48 -7.91 5.90 -0.85
CA SER A 48 -8.41 6.44 0.43
C SER A 48 -9.16 5.42 1.29
N SER A 49 -9.79 4.41 0.68
CA SER A 49 -10.43 3.31 1.41
C SER A 49 -9.43 2.43 2.17
N HIS A 50 -8.17 2.44 1.73
CA HIS A 50 -7.07 1.66 2.29
C HIS A 50 -6.03 2.49 3.01
N ALA A 51 -6.38 3.73 3.35
CA ALA A 51 -5.62 4.56 4.26
C ALA A 51 -5.71 4.04 5.69
N ASN A 52 -4.59 4.05 6.42
CA ASN A 52 -4.59 3.72 7.84
C ASN A 52 -5.32 4.80 8.63
N LYS A 53 -6.46 4.44 9.23
CA LYS A 53 -7.26 5.34 10.08
C LYS A 53 -6.51 5.81 11.33
N ARG A 54 -5.50 5.06 11.78
CA ARG A 54 -4.61 5.40 12.91
C ARG A 54 -3.30 6.03 12.43
N ARG A 55 -3.31 6.75 11.30
CA ARG A 55 -2.16 7.55 10.87
C ARG A 55 -1.68 8.42 12.03
N ARG A 56 -0.39 8.34 12.36
CA ARG A 56 0.26 9.35 13.20
C ARG A 56 0.28 10.64 12.36
N GLU A 57 -0.08 11.76 12.98
CA GLU A 57 -0.35 13.02 12.26
C GLU A 57 0.71 13.32 11.19
N GLY A 58 0.24 13.57 9.96
CA GLY A 58 1.08 13.96 8.82
C GLY A 58 1.78 12.83 8.03
N MET A 59 1.54 11.54 8.33
CA MET A 59 2.17 10.44 7.58
C MET A 59 1.19 9.57 6.80
N ASP A 60 1.50 9.40 5.51
CA ASP A 60 0.78 8.52 4.60
C ASP A 60 1.16 7.07 4.82
N VAL A 61 0.25 6.31 5.42
CA VAL A 61 0.42 4.90 5.75
C VAL A 61 -0.81 4.13 5.29
N CYS A 62 -0.61 3.04 4.54
CA CYS A 62 -1.71 2.16 4.12
C CYS A 62 -2.14 1.22 5.27
N GLU A 63 -3.28 0.56 5.13
CA GLU A 63 -3.86 -0.28 6.20
C GLU A 63 -3.17 -1.63 6.44
N ILE A 64 -2.16 -2.02 5.64
CA ILE A 64 -1.53 -3.34 5.80
C ILE A 64 -0.70 -3.44 7.09
N SER A 65 -0.48 -4.68 7.53
CA SER A 65 0.54 -4.96 8.56
C SER A 65 1.95 -4.80 7.99
N HIS A 66 2.55 -3.62 8.22
CA HIS A 66 3.91 -3.30 7.78
C HIS A 66 4.97 -4.16 8.46
N VAL A 67 4.76 -4.58 9.70
CA VAL A 67 5.64 -5.53 10.38
C VAL A 67 5.69 -6.86 9.64
N ALA A 68 4.54 -7.38 9.21
CA ALA A 68 4.48 -8.62 8.43
C ALA A 68 5.03 -8.42 7.01
N TYR A 69 4.73 -7.28 6.37
CA TYR A 69 5.27 -6.95 5.05
C TYR A 69 6.80 -6.89 5.07
N PHE A 70 7.37 -6.16 6.02
CA PHE A 70 8.81 -6.03 6.22
C PHE A 70 9.48 -7.38 6.44
N ARG A 71 8.93 -8.24 7.31
CA ARG A 71 9.48 -9.59 7.57
C ARG A 71 9.59 -10.43 6.30
N ASN A 72 8.64 -10.33 5.38
CA ASN A 72 8.64 -11.08 4.12
C ASN A 72 9.45 -10.41 3.00
N HIS A 73 9.84 -9.15 3.17
CA HIS A 73 10.47 -8.35 2.13
C HIS A 73 11.74 -7.64 2.59
N LYS A 74 12.42 -8.13 3.64
CA LYS A 74 13.59 -7.46 4.27
C LYS A 74 14.70 -7.02 3.31
N GLN A 75 14.80 -7.63 2.14
CA GLN A 75 15.80 -7.32 1.11
C GLN A 75 15.39 -6.15 0.20
N LYS A 76 14.14 -5.67 0.26
CA LYS A 76 13.69 -4.53 -0.54
C LYS A 76 14.21 -3.23 0.08
N PRO A 77 14.74 -2.30 -0.73
CA PRO A 77 15.10 -0.98 -0.23
C PRO A 77 13.84 -0.18 0.14
N ASN A 78 14.01 0.80 1.03
CA ASN A 78 12.98 1.79 1.39
C ASN A 78 11.67 1.18 1.92
N ILE A 79 11.77 0.08 2.67
CA ILE A 79 10.63 -0.45 3.42
C ILE A 79 10.95 -0.47 4.91
N TYR A 80 9.95 -0.16 5.72
CA TYR A 80 10.11 0.03 7.15
C TYR A 80 8.98 -0.69 7.90
N PRO A 81 9.26 -1.40 9.00
CA PRO A 81 8.24 -2.11 9.74
C PRO A 81 7.31 -1.17 10.52
N THR A 82 7.80 0.02 10.88
CA THR A 82 7.10 1.02 11.69
C THR A 82 7.52 2.43 11.28
N VAL A 83 6.68 3.41 11.65
CA VAL A 83 6.95 4.85 11.48
C VAL A 83 8.24 5.28 12.15
N ASP A 84 8.49 4.89 13.41
CA ASP A 84 9.71 5.31 14.10
C ASP A 84 10.99 4.82 13.39
N LYS A 85 10.96 3.63 12.76
CA LYS A 85 12.08 3.14 11.95
C LYS A 85 12.25 3.89 10.63
N TYR A 86 11.16 4.32 10.02
CA TYR A 86 11.23 5.23 8.87
C TYR A 86 11.84 6.58 9.26
N LEU A 87 11.41 7.17 10.38
CA LEU A 87 11.94 8.43 10.88
C LEU A 87 13.42 8.32 11.29
N GLU A 88 13.83 7.22 11.92
CA GLU A 88 15.24 6.94 12.23
C GLU A 88 16.10 6.91 10.96
N ALA A 89 15.65 6.22 9.91
CA ALA A 89 16.39 6.13 8.66
C ALA A 89 16.48 7.47 7.91
N THR A 90 15.40 8.24 7.89
CA THR A 90 15.34 9.53 7.17
C THR A 90 16.05 10.67 7.90
N ARG A 91 16.18 10.61 9.23
CA ARG A 91 16.97 11.58 10.00
C ARG A 91 18.49 11.42 9.82
N THR A 92 18.92 10.27 9.33
CA THR A 92 20.33 9.91 9.19
C THR A 92 20.81 9.96 7.74
N SER A 93 19.93 10.36 6.81
CA SER A 93 20.19 10.46 5.36
C SER A 93 20.39 11.90 4.91
#